data_AF-A0A8J8G602-F1
#
_entry.id   AF-A0A8J8G602-F1
#
_cell.length_a   1.000
_cell.length_b   1.000
_cell.length_c   1.000
_cell.angle_alpha   90.00
_cell.angle_beta   90.00
_cell.angle_gamma   90.00
#
_symmetry.space_group_name_H-M   'P 1'
#
loop_
_entity.id
_entity.type
_entity.pdbx_description
1 polymer ?
#
loop_
_entity_poly.entity_id
_entity_poly.type
_entity_poly.pdbx_seq_one_letter_code
_entity_poly.pdbx_strand_id
1 'polypeptide(L)'
;MKTYLINNREIKIKSHQFSGTQSKIEYTQQIYTALKKIGVESKYINFESDETHAKLEWEINKNKFTFSCMSQDTEEQNVGAISQAIQEDVRQIMRGIKDLNLVMRQYGDQKNEYKKPKTMLDFETNNKTEKKHTQTTIGDFDKDKKEEEIIEINSEIEAKLVIQDIKNKYPNFRNYNLLPQTERNLLRKAHAYLGIVVKF
;
A
#
# COMPACT_ATOMS: atom_id res chain seq x y z
N MET A 1 -39.88 -14.07 -4.69
CA MET A 1 -38.75 -13.66 -3.81
C MET A 1 -37.57 -13.44 -4.74
N LYS A 2 -37.04 -12.23 -4.84
CA LYS A 2 -36.05 -11.84 -5.87
C LYS A 2 -34.63 -12.18 -5.37
N THR A 3 -34.00 -13.19 -5.95
CA THR A 3 -32.69 -13.72 -5.55
C THR A 3 -31.58 -13.25 -6.49
N TYR A 4 -30.46 -12.78 -5.92
CA TYR A 4 -29.25 -12.42 -6.64
C TYR A 4 -28.20 -13.48 -6.36
N LEU A 5 -27.45 -13.89 -7.37
CA LEU A 5 -26.34 -14.82 -7.23
C LEU A 5 -25.04 -14.05 -7.48
N ILE A 6 -24.17 -14.02 -6.47
CA ILE A 6 -22.77 -13.60 -6.58
C ILE A 6 -21.92 -14.82 -6.25
N ASN A 7 -21.10 -15.28 -7.19
CA ASN A 7 -20.20 -16.45 -7.01
C ASN A 7 -20.93 -17.69 -6.44
N ASN A 8 -22.07 -18.08 -7.02
CA ASN A 8 -22.94 -19.18 -6.55
C ASN A 8 -23.46 -19.05 -5.10
N ARG A 9 -23.39 -17.86 -4.51
CA ARG A 9 -24.00 -17.55 -3.21
C ARG A 9 -25.19 -16.61 -3.42
N GLU A 10 -26.33 -16.95 -2.83
CA GLU A 10 -27.49 -16.08 -2.81
C GLU A 10 -27.21 -14.87 -1.91
N ILE A 11 -27.29 -13.67 -2.49
CA ILE A 11 -27.29 -12.43 -1.72
C ILE A 11 -28.70 -11.84 -1.81
N LYS A 12 -29.33 -11.66 -0.65
CA LYS A 12 -30.56 -10.88 -0.54
C LYS A 12 -30.19 -9.39 -0.46
N ILE A 13 -30.07 -8.74 -1.60
CA ILE A 13 -30.10 -7.27 -1.63
C ILE A 13 -31.49 -6.86 -1.14
N LYS A 14 -31.56 -5.94 -0.17
CA LYS A 14 -32.85 -5.44 0.35
C LYS A 14 -33.70 -5.05 -0.85
N SER A 15 -34.84 -5.72 -0.96
CA SER A 15 -35.84 -5.63 -2.02
C SER A 15 -36.23 -4.19 -2.31
N HIS A 16 -35.51 -3.53 -3.22
CA HIS A 16 -35.97 -2.33 -3.90
C HIS A 16 -35.96 -2.65 -5.39
N GLN A 17 -37.15 -2.58 -5.99
CA GLN A 17 -37.32 -2.53 -7.42
C GLN A 17 -36.42 -1.38 -7.91
N PHE A 18 -35.51 -1.68 -8.83
CA PHE A 18 -34.58 -0.69 -9.33
C PHE A 18 -35.34 0.29 -10.23
N SER A 19 -35.54 1.52 -9.77
CA SER A 19 -36.34 2.55 -10.48
C SER A 19 -35.45 3.52 -11.27
N GLY A 20 -34.49 2.99 -12.01
CA GLY A 20 -33.60 3.78 -12.85
C GLY A 20 -34.27 4.23 -14.14
N THR A 21 -33.93 5.44 -14.61
CA THR A 21 -34.42 6.01 -15.89
C THR A 21 -33.34 6.05 -16.98
N GLN A 22 -32.13 5.55 -16.69
CA GLN A 22 -31.02 5.61 -17.65
C GLN A 22 -31.13 4.46 -18.65
N SER A 23 -30.52 4.66 -19.82
CA SER A 23 -30.47 3.64 -20.86
C SER A 23 -29.51 2.51 -20.51
N LYS A 24 -29.72 1.34 -21.11
CA LYS A 24 -28.79 0.20 -21.04
C LYS A 24 -27.34 0.61 -21.37
N ILE A 25 -27.14 1.42 -22.41
CA ILE A 25 -25.82 1.88 -22.85
C ILE A 25 -25.12 2.67 -21.75
N GLU A 26 -25.83 3.59 -21.08
CA GLU A 26 -25.29 4.39 -20.00
C GLU A 26 -24.91 3.52 -18.79
N TYR A 27 -25.75 2.56 -18.41
CA TYR A 27 -25.40 1.63 -17.33
C TYR A 27 -24.19 0.77 -17.67
N THR A 28 -24.12 0.25 -18.89
CA THR A 28 -22.97 -0.51 -19.36
C THR A 28 -21.68 0.33 -19.33
N GLN A 29 -21.73 1.59 -19.77
CA GLN A 29 -20.58 2.50 -19.68
C GLN A 29 -20.16 2.78 -18.22
N GLN A 30 -21.12 2.91 -17.31
CA GLN A 30 -20.83 3.07 -15.88
C GLN A 30 -20.14 1.84 -15.30
N ILE A 31 -20.57 0.63 -15.68
CA ILE A 31 -19.94 -0.64 -15.29
C ILE A 31 -18.48 -0.66 -15.72
N TYR A 32 -18.21 -0.43 -17.01
CA TYR A 32 -16.84 -0.38 -17.53
C TYR A 32 -15.98 0.67 -16.82
N THR A 33 -16.55 1.85 -16.59
CA THR A 33 -15.84 2.95 -15.90
C THR A 33 -15.53 2.60 -14.45
N ALA A 34 -16.44 1.94 -13.75
CA ALA A 34 -16.23 1.51 -12.37
C ALA A 34 -15.15 0.42 -12.28
N LEU A 35 -15.24 -0.62 -13.10
CA LEU A 35 -14.25 -1.71 -13.13
C LEU A 35 -12.86 -1.24 -13.56
N LYS A 36 -12.77 -0.26 -14.46
CA LYS A 36 -11.49 0.36 -14.84
C LYS A 36 -10.79 1.03 -13.66
N LYS A 37 -11.53 1.59 -12.68
CA LYS A 37 -10.92 2.24 -11.49
C LYS A 37 -10.14 1.27 -10.60
N ILE A 38 -10.50 -0.02 -10.62
CA ILE A 38 -9.81 -1.08 -9.89
C ILE A 38 -8.86 -1.88 -10.78
N GLY A 39 -8.59 -1.40 -12.01
CA GLY A 39 -7.59 -1.98 -12.90
C GLY A 39 -8.07 -3.11 -13.80
N VAL A 40 -9.38 -3.34 -13.93
CA VAL A 40 -9.91 -4.34 -14.87
C VAL A 40 -9.98 -3.75 -16.27
N GLU A 41 -9.29 -4.38 -17.22
CA GLU A 41 -9.36 -4.00 -18.64
C GLU A 41 -10.62 -4.56 -19.32
N SER A 42 -11.16 -3.84 -20.29
CA SER A 42 -12.40 -4.22 -21.01
C SER A 42 -12.36 -5.61 -21.65
N LYS A 43 -11.18 -6.10 -22.04
CA LYS A 43 -11.00 -7.44 -22.63
C LYS A 43 -11.27 -8.58 -21.65
N TYR A 44 -11.24 -8.30 -20.34
CA TYR A 44 -11.54 -9.25 -19.28
C TYR A 44 -12.96 -9.10 -18.73
N ILE A 45 -13.82 -8.38 -19.44
CA ILE A 45 -15.20 -8.12 -19.04
C ILE A 45 -16.10 -8.70 -20.12
N ASN A 46 -16.91 -9.69 -19.76
CA ASN A 46 -17.98 -10.21 -20.60
C ASN A 46 -19.32 -9.76 -20.03
N PHE A 47 -20.17 -9.16 -20.87
CA PHE A 47 -21.50 -8.72 -20.47
C PHE A 47 -22.54 -9.30 -21.43
N GLU A 48 -23.43 -10.09 -20.87
CA GLU A 48 -24.53 -10.75 -21.57
C GLU A 48 -25.84 -10.22 -20.98
N SER A 49 -26.77 -9.80 -21.82
CA SER A 49 -28.07 -9.37 -21.36
C SER A 49 -29.16 -9.64 -22.39
N ASP A 50 -30.24 -10.22 -21.88
CA ASP A 50 -31.46 -10.60 -22.57
C ASP A 50 -32.66 -9.90 -21.88
N GLU A 51 -33.87 -9.99 -22.45
CA GLU A 51 -35.06 -9.26 -22.00
C GLU A 51 -35.35 -9.38 -20.49
N THR A 52 -35.07 -10.54 -19.90
CA THR A 52 -35.37 -10.83 -18.48
C THR A 52 -34.13 -11.11 -17.63
N HIS A 53 -32.93 -11.07 -18.22
CA HIS A 53 -31.70 -11.49 -17.55
C HIS A 53 -30.53 -10.60 -17.94
N ALA A 54 -29.77 -10.15 -16.96
CA ALA A 54 -28.46 -9.55 -17.20
C ALA A 54 -27.39 -10.32 -16.41
N LYS A 55 -26.23 -10.50 -17.04
CA LYS A 55 -25.09 -11.20 -16.48
C LYS A 55 -23.81 -10.47 -16.84
N LEU A 56 -23.01 -10.17 -15.84
CA LEU A 56 -21.67 -9.64 -16.00
C LEU A 56 -20.67 -10.63 -15.42
N GLU A 57 -19.66 -10.94 -16.21
CA GLU A 57 -18.49 -11.70 -15.77
C GLU A 57 -17.24 -10.86 -15.96
N TRP A 58 -16.34 -10.89 -14.98
CA TRP A 58 -15.01 -10.33 -15.15
C TRP A 58 -13.94 -11.15 -14.45
N GLU A 59 -12.69 -10.96 -14.88
CA GLU A 59 -11.54 -11.70 -14.36
C GLU A 59 -10.47 -10.77 -13.80
N ILE A 60 -9.94 -11.12 -12.61
CA ILE A 60 -8.75 -10.49 -12.01
C ILE A 60 -7.84 -11.61 -11.52
N ASN A 61 -6.57 -11.63 -11.97
CA ASN A 61 -5.58 -12.61 -11.54
C ASN A 61 -6.06 -14.07 -11.63
N LYS A 62 -6.75 -14.43 -12.72
CA LYS A 62 -7.36 -15.76 -12.93
C LYS A 62 -8.56 -16.11 -12.03
N ASN A 63 -8.99 -15.18 -11.18
CA ASN A 63 -10.23 -15.31 -10.42
C ASN A 63 -11.37 -14.68 -11.20
N LYS A 64 -12.42 -15.48 -11.44
CA LYS A 64 -13.65 -15.03 -12.11
C LYS A 64 -14.66 -14.54 -11.09
N PHE A 65 -15.30 -13.43 -11.41
CA PHE A 65 -16.37 -12.83 -10.64
C PHE A 65 -17.60 -12.73 -11.53
N THR A 66 -18.76 -13.09 -10.98
CA THR A 66 -20.01 -13.08 -11.74
C THR A 66 -21.11 -12.37 -10.96
N PHE A 67 -21.76 -11.44 -11.64
CA PHE A 67 -22.99 -10.78 -11.22
C PHE A 67 -24.12 -11.19 -12.14
N SER A 68 -25.23 -11.65 -11.58
CA SER A 68 -26.40 -12.04 -12.35
C SER A 68 -27.67 -11.45 -11.72
N CYS A 69 -28.52 -10.86 -12.57
CA CYS A 69 -29.78 -10.25 -12.17
C CYS A 69 -30.92 -10.69 -13.11
N MET A 70 -31.92 -11.37 -12.56
CA MET A 70 -33.17 -11.76 -13.23
C MET A 70 -34.40 -11.22 -12.48
N SER A 71 -34.18 -10.22 -11.64
CA SER A 71 -35.14 -9.84 -10.61
C SER A 71 -36.00 -8.66 -11.02
N GLN A 72 -35.60 -7.89 -12.03
CA GLN A 72 -36.31 -6.69 -12.46
C GLN A 72 -37.19 -6.97 -13.66
N ASP A 73 -38.14 -6.07 -13.89
CA ASP A 73 -39.21 -6.28 -14.86
C ASP A 73 -38.74 -5.98 -16.30
N THR A 74 -37.67 -5.19 -16.44
CA THR A 74 -37.04 -4.90 -17.74
C THR A 74 -35.54 -5.19 -17.72
N GLU A 75 -34.98 -5.43 -18.91
CA GLU A 75 -33.55 -5.59 -19.13
C GLU A 75 -32.75 -4.40 -18.56
N GLU A 76 -33.16 -3.16 -18.85
CA GLU A 76 -32.47 -1.95 -18.39
C GLU A 76 -32.39 -1.89 -16.86
N GLN A 77 -33.45 -2.30 -16.18
CA GLN A 77 -33.47 -2.35 -14.73
C GLN A 77 -32.55 -3.46 -14.20
N ASN A 78 -32.49 -4.60 -14.88
CA ASN A 78 -31.56 -5.68 -14.53
C ASN A 78 -30.11 -5.23 -14.68
N VAL A 79 -29.76 -4.56 -15.78
CA VAL A 79 -28.43 -3.97 -16.00
C VAL A 79 -28.12 -2.87 -14.98
N GLY A 80 -29.10 -2.01 -14.69
CA GLY A 80 -28.96 -0.94 -13.72
C GLY A 80 -28.72 -1.44 -12.29
N ALA A 81 -29.39 -2.52 -11.89
CA ALA A 81 -29.13 -3.19 -10.62
C ALA A 81 -27.70 -3.75 -10.53
N ILE A 82 -27.20 -4.37 -11.61
CA ILE A 82 -25.81 -4.84 -11.70
C ILE A 82 -24.84 -3.66 -11.61
N SER A 83 -25.09 -2.57 -12.34
CA SER A 83 -24.28 -1.35 -12.29
C SER A 83 -24.18 -0.79 -10.87
N GLN A 84 -25.31 -0.69 -10.16
CA GLN A 84 -25.33 -0.20 -8.79
C GLN A 84 -24.53 -1.11 -7.84
N ALA A 85 -24.68 -2.43 -7.97
CA ALA A 85 -23.94 -3.38 -7.15
C ALA A 85 -22.42 -3.25 -7.35
N ILE A 86 -21.97 -3.16 -8.61
CA ILE A 86 -20.55 -2.99 -8.94
C ILE A 86 -20.01 -1.66 -8.44
N GLN A 87 -20.78 -0.58 -8.58
CA GLN A 87 -20.37 0.72 -8.07
C GLN A 87 -20.18 0.70 -6.55
N GLU A 88 -21.01 -0.02 -5.81
CA GLU A 88 -20.87 -0.19 -4.36
C GLU A 88 -19.63 -1.03 -4.01
N ASP A 89 -19.42 -2.15 -4.67
CA ASP A 89 -18.23 -2.99 -4.43
C ASP A 89 -16.93 -2.25 -4.75
N VAL A 90 -16.87 -1.58 -5.91
CA VAL A 90 -15.72 -0.75 -6.29
C VAL A 90 -15.51 0.38 -5.28
N ARG A 91 -16.58 1.01 -4.79
CA ARG A 91 -16.50 2.05 -3.76
C ARG A 91 -15.91 1.51 -2.46
N GLN A 92 -16.29 0.31 -2.05
CA GLN A 92 -15.76 -0.34 -0.85
C GLN A 92 -14.28 -0.70 -1.01
N ILE A 93 -13.88 -1.28 -2.15
CA ILE A 93 -12.48 -1.57 -2.46
C ILE A 93 -11.64 -0.30 -2.41
N MET A 94 -12.09 0.77 -3.07
CA MET A 94 -11.37 2.05 -3.10
C MET A 94 -11.27 2.71 -1.72
N ARG A 95 -12.27 2.55 -0.85
CA ARG A 95 -12.19 2.98 0.56
C ARG A 95 -11.14 2.16 1.31
N GLY A 96 -11.17 0.83 1.19
CA GLY A 96 -10.17 -0.05 1.80
C GLY A 96 -8.73 0.30 1.39
N ILE A 97 -8.50 0.62 0.10
CA ILE A 97 -7.18 1.06 -0.39
C ILE A 97 -6.76 2.40 0.26
N LYS A 98 -7.68 3.35 0.39
CA LYS A 98 -7.40 4.64 1.02
C LYS A 98 -7.10 4.49 2.51
N ASP A 99 -7.87 3.67 3.21
CA ASP A 99 -7.69 3.41 4.64
C ASP A 99 -6.36 2.69 4.88
N LEU A 100 -6.00 1.72 4.03
CA LEU A 100 -4.70 1.07 4.08
C LEU A 100 -3.55 2.06 3.86
N ASN A 101 -3.66 2.92 2.85
CA ASN A 101 -2.64 3.95 2.60
C ASN A 101 -2.52 4.94 3.76
N LEU A 102 -3.63 5.27 4.43
CA LEU A 102 -3.62 6.11 5.62
C LEU A 102 -2.91 5.41 6.78
N VAL A 103 -3.19 4.13 7.02
CA VAL A 103 -2.51 3.32 8.02
C VAL A 103 -1.01 3.24 7.73
N MET A 104 -0.63 2.94 6.49
CA MET A 104 0.78 2.88 6.08
C MET A 104 1.49 4.22 6.24
N ARG A 105 0.82 5.34 5.98
CA ARG A 105 1.36 6.68 6.29
C ARG A 105 1.48 6.92 7.78
N GLN A 106 0.48 6.55 8.58
CA GLN A 106 0.53 6.71 10.04
C GLN A 106 1.70 5.92 10.65
N TYR A 107 1.98 4.72 10.14
CA TYR A 107 3.15 3.94 10.58
C TYR A 107 4.47 4.40 9.94
N GLY A 108 4.45 4.94 8.72
CA GLY A 108 5.64 5.49 8.05
C GLY A 108 6.07 6.88 8.57
N ASP A 109 5.12 7.69 9.02
CA ASP A 109 5.32 9.00 9.62
C ASP A 109 5.49 8.92 11.15
N GLN A 110 5.23 7.76 11.77
CA GLN A 110 5.71 7.42 13.11
C GLN A 110 7.24 7.22 13.10
N LYS A 111 7.99 8.28 12.74
CA LYS A 111 9.26 8.49 13.41
C LYS A 111 8.92 8.69 14.87
N ASN A 112 9.45 7.84 15.73
CA ASN A 112 9.37 7.98 17.18
C ASN A 112 9.92 9.36 17.59
N GLU A 113 9.08 10.39 17.61
CA GLU A 113 9.30 11.53 18.46
C GLU A 113 9.14 11.02 19.89
N TYR A 114 10.22 10.49 20.45
CA TYR A 114 10.33 10.30 21.88
C TYR A 114 10.27 11.68 22.51
N LYS A 115 9.06 12.17 22.78
CA LYS A 115 8.86 13.30 23.68
C LYS A 115 9.28 12.81 25.05
N LYS A 116 10.55 13.05 25.37
CA LYS A 116 11.13 12.82 26.69
C LYS A 116 10.12 13.34 27.72
N PRO A 117 9.59 12.51 28.63
CA PRO A 117 8.60 12.97 29.58
C PRO A 117 9.22 14.13 30.37
N LYS A 118 8.57 15.29 30.32
CA LYS A 118 8.87 16.37 31.27
C LYS A 118 8.43 15.85 32.64
N THR A 119 9.37 15.90 33.58
CA THR A 119 9.28 15.63 35.02
C THR A 119 9.64 14.21 35.48
N MET A 120 10.87 14.06 35.98
CA MET A 120 11.12 13.90 37.41
C MET A 120 12.49 14.52 37.73
N LEU A 121 12.60 15.11 38.92
CA LEU A 121 13.70 15.97 39.36
C LEU A 121 15.08 15.30 39.24
N ASP A 122 16.00 15.93 38.51
CA ASP A 122 17.43 15.75 38.76
C ASP A 122 17.78 16.61 39.98
N PHE A 123 18.12 15.97 41.10
CA PHE A 123 18.67 16.65 42.26
C PHE A 123 20.03 17.25 41.88
N GLU A 124 20.09 18.56 41.68
CA GLU A 124 21.35 19.29 41.67
C GLU A 124 21.97 19.27 43.07
N THR A 125 22.90 18.36 43.31
CA THR A 125 23.92 18.57 44.35
C THR A 125 24.99 19.50 43.80
N ASN A 126 24.89 20.75 44.22
CA ASN A 126 25.92 21.79 44.15
C ASN A 126 27.33 21.25 44.38
N ASN A 127 28.29 21.68 43.55
CA ASN A 127 29.54 22.24 44.06
C ASN A 127 30.15 23.24 43.07
N LYS A 128 30.46 24.42 43.61
CA LYS A 128 31.18 25.57 43.04
C LYS A 128 32.48 25.10 42.34
N THR A 129 33.06 25.77 41.33
CA THR A 129 33.69 27.10 41.41
C THR A 129 34.29 27.48 40.03
N GLU A 130 34.06 28.74 39.63
CA GLU A 130 34.88 29.68 38.82
C GLU A 130 35.84 29.28 37.67
N LYS A 131 35.65 30.02 36.55
CA LYS A 131 36.61 30.69 35.62
C LYS A 131 37.55 29.83 34.74
N LYS A 132 37.43 29.96 33.40
CA LYS A 132 38.29 30.80 32.52
C LYS A 132 38.02 30.56 31.02
N HIS A 133 38.23 31.63 30.24
CA HIS A 133 38.42 31.69 28.79
C HIS A 133 39.33 30.58 28.22
N THR A 134 39.00 30.07 27.02
CA THR A 134 39.86 29.99 25.82
C THR A 134 39.02 29.40 24.66
N GLN A 135 38.65 30.21 23.68
CA GLN A 135 39.21 30.18 22.32
C GLN A 135 39.22 28.78 21.68
N THR A 136 38.26 28.61 20.77
CA THR A 136 38.25 27.78 19.55
C THR A 136 39.57 27.04 19.24
N THR A 137 39.51 25.72 19.28
CA THR A 137 40.36 24.84 18.46
C THR A 137 39.49 23.79 17.76
N ILE A 138 39.64 23.81 16.44
CA ILE A 138 39.21 22.86 15.42
C ILE A 138 39.20 21.42 15.95
N GLY A 139 38.01 20.83 16.06
CA GLY A 139 37.81 19.46 16.54
C GLY A 139 36.35 19.04 16.73
N ASP A 140 35.39 19.97 16.66
CA ASP A 140 33.95 19.74 16.82
C ASP A 140 33.26 19.12 15.58
N PHE A 141 33.90 18.16 14.90
CA PHE A 141 33.31 17.49 13.73
C PHE A 141 33.05 15.99 13.87
N ASP A 142 33.32 15.36 15.02
CA ASP A 142 33.20 13.89 15.13
C ASP A 142 32.55 13.40 16.44
N LYS A 143 31.43 14.00 16.85
CA LYS A 143 30.59 13.42 17.93
C LYS A 143 29.09 13.35 17.64
N ASP A 144 28.69 13.48 16.38
CA ASP A 144 27.40 12.94 15.93
C ASP A 144 27.55 11.44 15.64
N LYS A 145 27.83 10.66 16.70
CA LYS A 145 27.44 9.25 16.72
C LYS A 145 25.92 9.21 16.75
N LYS A 146 25.29 9.48 15.60
CA LYS A 146 23.94 9.02 15.33
C LYS A 146 23.98 7.53 15.57
N GLU A 147 23.25 7.09 16.59
CA GLU A 147 23.00 5.69 16.87
C GLU A 147 22.61 5.04 15.53
N GLU A 148 23.50 4.22 14.99
CA GLU A 148 23.26 3.49 13.76
C GLU A 148 22.06 2.58 14.04
N GLU A 149 20.93 2.82 13.36
CA GLU A 149 19.84 1.85 13.32
C GLU A 149 20.47 0.49 12.98
N ILE A 150 20.40 -0.43 13.94
CA ILE A 150 20.95 -1.77 13.78
C ILE A 150 19.98 -2.51 12.85
N ILE A 151 20.15 -2.32 11.54
CA ILE A 151 19.50 -3.17 10.56
C ILE A 151 20.20 -4.53 10.67
N GLU A 152 19.51 -5.50 11.25
CA GLU A 152 19.92 -6.91 11.32
C GLU A 152 19.46 -7.62 10.04
N ILE A 153 20.37 -8.39 9.43
CA ILE A 153 20.07 -9.22 8.26
C ILE A 153 19.96 -10.64 8.79
N ASN A 154 18.77 -11.23 8.66
CA ASN A 154 18.43 -12.49 9.34
C ASN A 154 18.33 -13.67 8.37
N SER A 155 18.43 -13.43 7.07
CA SER A 155 18.39 -14.48 6.06
C SER A 155 19.31 -14.23 4.86
N GLU A 156 19.69 -15.32 4.18
CA GLU A 156 20.50 -15.26 2.96
C GLU A 156 19.75 -14.55 1.82
N ILE A 157 18.43 -14.70 1.79
CA ILE A 157 17.54 -14.07 0.81
C ILE A 157 17.51 -12.56 1.03
N GLU A 158 17.38 -12.10 2.28
CA GLU A 158 17.47 -10.68 2.63
C GLU A 158 18.82 -10.07 2.22
N ALA A 159 19.93 -10.77 2.50
CA ALA A 159 21.26 -10.30 2.12
C ALA A 159 21.38 -10.08 0.60
N LYS A 160 20.85 -11.02 -0.21
CA LYS A 160 20.85 -10.91 -1.67
C LYS A 160 19.96 -9.77 -2.18
N LEU A 161 18.78 -9.58 -1.57
CA LEU A 161 17.85 -8.51 -1.92
C LEU A 161 18.46 -7.13 -1.63
N VAL A 162 19.07 -6.94 -0.46
CA VAL A 162 19.75 -5.68 -0.09
C VAL A 162 20.84 -5.32 -1.11
N ILE A 163 21.65 -6.30 -1.53
CA ILE A 163 22.69 -6.08 -2.55
C ILE A 163 22.07 -5.70 -3.89
N GLN A 164 20.99 -6.37 -4.30
CA GLN A 164 20.31 -6.11 -5.57
C GLN A 164 19.65 -4.72 -5.58
N ASP A 165 19.01 -4.32 -4.48
CA ASP A 165 18.37 -3.02 -4.34
C ASP A 165 19.39 -1.87 -4.43
N ILE A 166 20.52 -1.99 -3.72
CA ILE A 166 21.58 -0.98 -3.77
C ILE A 166 22.23 -0.97 -5.15
N LYS A 167 22.41 -2.13 -5.80
CA LYS A 167 22.91 -2.20 -7.18
C LYS A 167 21.98 -1.53 -8.19
N ASN A 168 20.65 -1.67 -8.02
CA ASN A 168 19.67 -1.05 -8.90
C ASN A 168 19.57 0.46 -8.70
N LYS A 169 19.74 0.92 -7.45
CA LYS A 169 19.65 2.34 -7.07
C LYS A 169 20.87 3.15 -7.50
N TYR A 170 22.06 2.52 -7.57
CA TYR A 170 23.30 3.21 -7.88
C TYR A 170 23.96 2.66 -9.15
N PRO A 171 23.97 3.43 -10.27
CA PRO A 171 24.65 3.05 -11.51
C PRO A 171 26.14 2.75 -11.32
N ASN A 172 26.76 3.42 -10.34
CA ASN A 172 28.17 3.29 -9.98
C ASN A 172 28.42 2.33 -8.79
N PHE A 173 27.58 1.31 -8.61
CA PHE A 173 27.68 0.31 -7.53
C PHE A 173 29.09 -0.29 -7.34
N ARG A 174 29.90 -0.35 -8.41
CA ARG A 174 31.28 -0.86 -8.36
C ARG A 174 32.23 0.00 -7.52
N ASN A 175 31.92 1.27 -7.29
CA ASN A 175 32.74 2.15 -6.46
C ASN A 175 32.03 2.44 -5.14
N TYR A 176 32.29 1.59 -4.15
CA TYR A 176 31.65 1.68 -2.83
C TYR A 176 31.89 3.03 -2.14
N ASN A 177 32.99 3.72 -2.43
CA ASN A 177 33.30 5.02 -1.83
C ASN A 177 32.38 6.16 -2.31
N LEU A 178 31.64 5.95 -3.40
CA LEU A 178 30.62 6.88 -3.88
C LEU A 178 29.23 6.62 -3.28
N LEU A 179 29.08 5.57 -2.47
CA LEU A 179 27.82 5.24 -1.80
C LEU A 179 27.72 5.99 -0.46
N PRO A 180 26.52 6.49 -0.09
CA PRO A 180 26.23 6.97 1.26
C PRO A 180 26.70 6.00 2.35
N GLN A 181 27.16 6.53 3.49
CA GLN A 181 27.70 5.74 4.60
C GLN A 181 26.72 4.68 5.11
N THR A 182 25.43 5.00 5.16
CA THR A 182 24.35 4.08 5.58
C THR A 182 24.26 2.85 4.68
N GLU A 183 24.35 3.05 3.37
CA GLU A 183 24.26 1.97 2.38
C GLU A 183 25.57 1.17 2.30
N ARG A 184 26.72 1.81 2.52
CA ARG A 184 27.99 1.09 2.71
C ARG A 184 27.92 0.15 3.90
N ASN A 185 27.37 0.60 5.02
CA ASN A 185 27.22 -0.21 6.22
C ASN A 185 26.25 -1.39 6.00
N LEU A 186 25.14 -1.15 5.29
CA LEU A 186 24.22 -2.21 4.88
C LEU A 186 24.87 -3.25 3.97
N LEU A 187 25.62 -2.80 2.96
CA LEU A 187 26.37 -3.71 2.09
C LEU A 187 27.41 -4.51 2.86
N ARG A 188 28.13 -3.88 3.81
CA ARG A 188 29.08 -4.59 4.69
C ARG A 188 28.40 -5.72 5.44
N LYS A 189 27.23 -5.46 6.04
CA LYS A 189 26.45 -6.46 6.76
C LYS A 189 25.95 -7.58 5.83
N ALA A 190 25.42 -7.23 4.67
CA ALA A 190 24.92 -8.21 3.69
C ALA A 190 26.05 -9.12 3.16
N HIS A 191 27.19 -8.53 2.83
CA HIS A 191 28.37 -9.28 2.40
C HIS A 191 28.95 -10.14 3.52
N ALA A 192 28.99 -9.64 4.76
CA ALA A 192 29.43 -10.42 5.92
C ALA A 192 28.52 -11.63 6.16
N TYR A 193 27.20 -11.46 6.05
CA TYR A 193 26.23 -12.56 6.16
C TYR A 193 26.45 -13.64 5.08
N LEU A 194 26.77 -13.21 3.85
CA LEU A 194 27.09 -14.11 2.73
C LEU A 194 28.53 -14.67 2.76
N GLY A 195 29.34 -14.32 3.76
CA GLY A 195 30.74 -14.75 3.87
C GLY A 195 31.68 -14.12 2.82
N ILE A 196 31.28 -13.01 2.19
CA ILE A 196 32.04 -12.31 1.15
C ILE A 196 32.86 -11.20 1.82
N VAL A 197 34.19 -11.24 1.68
CA VAL A 197 35.07 -10.18 2.15
C VAL A 197 35.14 -9.07 1.11
N VAL A 198 34.51 -7.92 1.38
CA VAL A 198 34.60 -6.73 0.53
C VAL A 198 35.53 -5.71 1.17
N LYS A 199 36.58 -5.31 0.45
CA LYS A 199 37.47 -4.20 0.83
C LYS A 199 36.84 -2.89 0.33
N PHE A 200 36.64 -1.95 1.25
CA PHE A 200 36.11 -0.61 0.98
C PHE A 200 37.25 0.41 0.92
#